data_AF-A0A495SPI1-F1
#
_entry.id   AF-A0A495SPI1-F1
#
_cell.length_a   1.000
_cell.length_b   1.000
_cell.length_c   1.000
_cell.angle_alpha   90.00
_cell.angle_beta   90.00
_cell.angle_gamma   90.00
#
_symmetry.space_group_name_H-M   'P 1'
#
loop_
_entity.id
_entity.type
_entity.pdbx_description
1 polymer ?
#
loop_
_entity_poly.entity_id
_entity_poly.type
_entity_poly.pdbx_seq_one_letter_code
_entity_poly.pdbx_strand_id
1 'polypeptide(L)'
;MKTIHLFQFKNSITHKIPFFSEESKINTLNDLMGSDLINTEKVTEFIIDIPDDFIFEDTGKDDLLRLCEKAKETIDHYFTTSLNDYDVL
;
A
#
# COMPACT_ATOMS: atom_id res chain seq x y z
N MET A 1 -21.20 -0.66 -10.70
CA MET A 1 -19.73 -0.81 -10.75
C MET A 1 -19.20 0.28 -9.87
N LYS A 2 -18.39 -0.09 -8.88
CA LYS A 2 -17.78 0.85 -7.93
C LYS A 2 -16.28 0.74 -8.05
N THR A 3 -15.60 1.87 -7.97
CA THR A 3 -14.13 1.89 -7.90
C THR A 3 -13.72 1.77 -6.44
N ILE A 4 -12.80 0.85 -6.15
CA ILE A 4 -12.19 0.72 -4.82
C ILE A 4 -10.68 0.88 -4.88
N HIS A 5 -10.13 1.23 -3.72
CA HIS A 5 -8.70 1.40 -3.51
C HIS A 5 -8.22 0.25 -2.63
N LEU A 6 -7.30 -0.55 -3.15
CA LEU A 6 -6.60 -1.60 -2.42
C LEU A 6 -5.14 -1.21 -2.25
N PHE A 7 -4.60 -1.40 -1.07
CA PHE A 7 -3.21 -1.14 -0.76
C PHE A 7 -2.51 -2.46 -0.50
N GLN A 8 -1.53 -2.78 -1.33
CA GLN A 8 -0.64 -3.91 -1.08
C GLN A 8 0.61 -3.40 -0.37
N PHE A 9 0.88 -4.01 0.77
CA PHE A 9 2.12 -3.82 1.49
C PHE A 9 2.73 -5.17 1.82
N LYS A 10 3.92 -5.43 1.29
CA LYS A 10 4.58 -6.75 1.36
C LYS A 10 3.63 -7.85 0.85
N ASN A 11 3.17 -8.72 1.76
CA ASN A 11 2.29 -9.85 1.48
C ASN A 11 0.86 -9.64 2.00
N SER A 12 0.50 -8.41 2.38
CA SER A 12 -0.83 -8.08 2.90
C SER A 12 -1.53 -7.09 1.97
N ILE A 13 -2.83 -7.29 1.80
CA ILE A 13 -3.71 -6.38 1.05
C ILE A 13 -4.72 -5.80 2.04
N THR A 14 -4.86 -4.47 2.02
CA THR A 14 -5.75 -3.74 2.92
C THR A 14 -6.53 -2.67 2.15
N HIS A 15 -7.75 -2.34 2.60
CA HIS A 15 -8.52 -1.20 2.03
C HIS A 15 -8.00 0.18 2.46
N LYS A 16 -7.03 0.22 3.39
CA LYS A 16 -6.44 1.46 3.91
C LYS A 16 -4.93 1.37 3.82
N ILE A 17 -4.26 2.51 3.65
CA ILE A 17 -2.81 2.61 3.78
C ILE A 17 -2.42 2.06 5.17
N PRO A 18 -1.59 1.02 5.23
CA PRO A 18 -1.22 0.41 6.50
C PRO A 18 -0.26 1.31 7.27
N PHE A 19 -0.65 1.85 8.43
CA PHE A 19 0.19 2.48 9.47
C PHE A 19 1.29 3.50 9.07
N PHE A 20 1.35 3.94 7.82
CA PHE A 20 2.30 4.95 7.39
C PHE A 20 1.75 6.35 7.66
N SER A 21 2.47 7.13 8.46
CA SER A 21 2.20 8.57 8.65
C SER A 21 2.55 9.33 7.37
N GLU A 22 1.79 10.37 7.04
CA GLU A 22 2.10 11.26 5.89
C GLU A 22 3.50 11.89 6.01
N GLU A 23 3.98 12.07 7.25
CA GLU A 23 5.32 12.56 7.57
C GLU A 23 6.44 11.60 7.12
N SER A 24 6.13 10.31 7.02
CA SER A 24 7.05 9.27 6.54
C SER A 24 7.02 9.13 5.02
N LYS A 25 6.14 9.84 4.32
CA LYS A 25 6.01 9.72 2.86
C LYS A 25 7.17 10.42 2.15
N ILE A 26 7.92 9.64 1.38
CA ILE A 26 9.02 10.15 0.56
C ILE A 26 8.42 10.84 -0.65
N ASN A 27 8.28 12.17 -0.56
CA ASN A 27 7.76 12.97 -1.68
C ASN A 27 8.88 13.54 -2.57
N THR A 28 10.15 13.54 -2.11
CA THR A 28 11.27 14.19 -2.80
C THR A 28 12.56 13.38 -2.73
N LEU A 29 13.38 13.42 -3.79
CA LEU A 29 14.72 12.78 -3.82
C LEU A 29 15.65 13.24 -2.69
N ASN A 30 15.45 14.45 -2.16
CA ASN A 30 16.22 14.98 -1.04
C ASN A 30 15.89 14.27 0.29
N ASP A 31 14.66 13.75 0.42
CA ASP A 31 14.21 12.94 1.56
C ASP A 31 14.81 11.51 1.50
N LEU A 32 15.02 11.01 0.27
CA LEU A 32 15.71 9.75 0.02
C LEU A 32 17.24 9.82 0.29
N MET A 33 17.89 10.95 -0.02
CA MET A 33 19.34 11.13 0.15
C MET A 33 19.78 11.51 1.57
N GLY A 34 18.90 12.10 2.40
CA GLY A 34 19.19 12.29 3.84
C GLY A 34 19.14 10.99 4.65
N SER A 35 18.71 9.92 3.99
CA SER A 35 18.23 8.67 4.55
C SER A 35 19.11 7.48 4.14
N ASP A 36 20.43 7.70 4.00
CA ASP A 36 21.44 6.68 3.63
C ASP A 36 21.47 5.43 4.55
N LEU A 37 20.66 5.40 5.63
CA LEU A 37 20.52 4.28 6.58
C LEU A 37 19.07 3.75 6.77
N ILE A 38 18.05 4.32 6.11
CA ILE A 38 16.64 4.07 6.45
C ILE A 38 16.03 3.00 5.54
N ASN A 39 15.44 1.97 6.14
CA ASN A 39 14.61 1.00 5.43
C ASN A 39 13.44 1.73 4.78
N THR A 40 13.39 1.76 3.45
CA THR A 40 12.26 2.31 2.70
C THR A 40 11.25 1.20 2.44
N GLU A 41 10.01 1.47 2.79
CA GLU A 41 8.89 0.56 2.62
C GLU A 41 8.04 1.04 1.44
N LYS A 42 7.70 0.11 0.54
CA LYS A 42 6.90 0.37 -0.65
C LYS A 42 5.48 -0.13 -0.43
N VAL A 43 4.50 0.76 -0.61
CA VAL A 43 3.07 0.42 -0.65
C VAL A 43 2.57 0.68 -2.06
N THR A 44 1.97 -0.31 -2.68
CA THR A 44 1.32 -0.13 -3.98
C THR A 44 -0.18 0.00 -3.77
N GLU A 45 -0.74 1.14 -4.17
CA GLU A 45 -2.16 1.38 -4.27
C GLU A 45 -2.67 0.88 -5.63
N PHE A 46 -3.77 0.14 -5.61
CA PHE A 46 -4.44 -0.44 -6.77
C PHE A 46 -5.84 0.14 -6.84
N ILE A 47 -6.14 0.81 -7.95
CA ILE A 47 -7.45 1.37 -8.24
C ILE A 47 -8.17 0.40 -9.17
N ILE A 48 -9.20 -0.26 -8.65
CA ILE A 48 -9.88 -1.37 -9.31
C ILE A 48 -11.37 -1.08 -9.40
N ASP A 49 -11.96 -1.28 -10.58
CA ASP A 49 -13.40 -1.25 -10.78
C ASP A 49 -13.98 -2.65 -10.51
N ILE A 50 -14.79 -2.75 -9.47
CA ILE A 50 -15.45 -3.98 -9.04
C ILE A 50 -16.97 -3.87 -9.21
N PRO A 51 -17.69 -5.00 -9.32
CA PRO A 51 -19.14 -4.98 -9.27
C PRO A 51 -19.63 -4.49 -7.89
N ASP A 52 -20.83 -3.91 -7.84
CA ASP A 52 -21.41 -3.40 -6.59
C ASP A 52 -21.55 -4.48 -5.51
N ASP A 53 -21.83 -5.71 -5.95
CA ASP A 53 -22.01 -6.92 -5.15
C ASP A 53 -20.70 -7.48 -4.57
N PHE A 54 -19.54 -6.95 -4.96
CA PHE A 54 -18.26 -7.43 -4.44
C PHE A 54 -18.08 -7.09 -2.95
N ILE A 55 -17.73 -8.13 -2.18
CA ILE A 55 -17.45 -8.08 -0.75
C ILE A 55 -16.00 -8.48 -0.53
N PHE A 56 -15.19 -7.53 -0.06
CA PHE A 56 -13.76 -7.75 0.21
C PHE A 56 -13.51 -8.85 1.25
N GLU A 57 -14.31 -8.90 2.32
CA GLU A 57 -14.17 -9.90 3.39
C GLU A 57 -14.47 -11.33 2.91
N ASP A 58 -15.30 -11.48 1.88
CA ASP A 58 -15.63 -12.78 1.26
C ASP A 58 -14.56 -13.19 0.22
N THR A 59 -13.73 -12.24 -0.21
CA THR A 59 -12.73 -12.45 -1.25
C THR A 59 -11.43 -12.94 -0.64
N GLY A 60 -11.00 -14.14 -1.03
CA GLY A 60 -9.72 -14.69 -0.61
C GLY A 60 -8.53 -13.85 -1.09
N LYS A 61 -7.41 -13.93 -0.36
CA LYS A 61 -6.18 -13.20 -0.69
C LYS A 61 -5.70 -13.43 -2.12
N ASP A 62 -5.76 -14.65 -2.64
CA ASP A 62 -5.37 -14.97 -4.02
C ASP A 62 -6.26 -14.27 -5.06
N ASP A 63 -7.57 -14.19 -4.81
CA ASP A 63 -8.50 -13.45 -5.67
C ASP A 63 -8.26 -11.93 -5.59
N LEU A 64 -7.97 -11.40 -4.40
CA LEU A 64 -7.57 -10.00 -4.24
C LEU A 64 -6.28 -9.68 -5.00
N LEU A 65 -5.28 -10.57 -4.96
CA LEU A 65 -4.05 -10.41 -5.74
C LEU A 65 -4.34 -10.38 -7.24
N ARG A 66 -5.19 -11.28 -7.73
CA ARG A 66 -5.63 -11.29 -9.13
C ARG A 66 -6.42 -10.05 -9.53
N LEU A 67 -7.19 -9.48 -8.61
CA LEU A 67 -7.87 -8.21 -8.83
C LEU A 67 -6.86 -7.06 -8.92
N CYS A 68 -5.83 -7.04 -8.07
CA CYS A 68 -4.73 -6.08 -8.15
C CYS A 68 -3.98 -6.19 -9.49
N GLU A 69 -3.76 -7.40 -10.02
CA GLU A 69 -3.19 -7.58 -11.37
C GLU A 69 -4.08 -7.01 -12.50
N LYS A 70 -5.39 -6.93 -12.26
CA LYS A 70 -6.38 -6.34 -13.17
C LYS A 70 -6.70 -4.88 -12.85
N ALA A 71 -5.95 -4.25 -11.94
CA ALA A 71 -6.17 -2.86 -11.59
C ALA A 71 -6.04 -1.97 -12.83
N LYS A 72 -6.92 -0.97 -12.89
CA LYS A 72 -6.91 0.00 -13.97
C LYS A 72 -5.71 0.94 -13.83
N GLU A 73 -5.39 1.28 -12.58
CA GLU A 73 -4.29 2.16 -12.24
C GLU A 73 -3.61 1.68 -10.96
N THR A 74 -2.29 1.85 -10.91
CA THR A 74 -1.46 1.49 -9.77
C THR A 74 -0.57 2.65 -9.39
N ILE A 75 -0.59 3.04 -8.11
CA ILE A 75 0.20 4.16 -7.58
C ILE A 75 1.16 3.60 -6.53
N ASP A 76 2.46 3.78 -6.77
CA ASP A 76 3.48 3.37 -5.81
C ASP A 76 3.78 4.51 -4.83
N HIS A 77 3.53 4.25 -3.55
CA HIS A 77 3.88 5.12 -2.43
C HIS A 77 5.12 4.57 -1.72
N TYR A 78 6.10 5.43 -1.49
CA TYR A 78 7.33 5.08 -0.78
C TYR A 78 7.34 5.78 0.57
N PHE A 79 7.64 5.03 1.62
CA PHE A 79 7.67 5.51 2.99
C PHE A 79 9.02 5.22 3.63
N THR A 80 9.56 6.17 4.40
CA THR A 80 10.70 5.94 5.26
C THR A 80 10.26 5.19 6.51
N THR A 81 11.03 4.19 6.94
CA THR A 81 10.82 3.55 8.24
C THR A 81 12.07 3.70 9.10
N SER A 82 11.91 4.35 10.24
CA SER A 82 12.93 4.35 11.27
C SER A 82 13.04 2.94 11.85
N LEU A 83 14.23 2.36 11.87
CA LEU A 83 14.56 1.04 12.44
C LEU A 83 14.13 0.84 13.91
N ASN A 84 13.60 1.89 14.55
CA ASN A 84 13.27 1.95 15.97
C ASN A 84 11.76 2.03 16.28
N ASP A 85 10.89 2.11 15.27
CA ASP A 85 9.43 2.26 15.50
C ASP A 85 8.66 0.92 15.43
N TYR A 86 9.33 -0.15 14.99
CA TYR A 86 8.81 -1.52 15.10
C TYR A 86 9.04 -2.15 16.48
N ASP A 87 9.29 -1.34 17.52
CA ASP A 87 9.36 -1.75 18.91
C ASP A 87 8.16 -1.20 19.71
N VAL A 88 6.93 -1.46 19.23
CA VAL A 88 5.74 -1.36 20.08
C VAL A 88 4.73 -2.46 19.73
N LEU A 89 4.91 -3.59 20.44
CA LEU A 89 3.94 -4.59 20.94
C LEU A 89 2.62 -4.82 20.18
#